data_AF-A0AAJ0M1N6-F1
#
_entry.id   AF-A0AAJ0M1N6-F1
#
_cell.length_a   1.000
_cell.length_b   1.000
_cell.length_c   1.000
_cell.angle_alpha   90.00
_cell.angle_beta   90.00
_cell.angle_gamma   90.00
#
_symmetry.space_group_name_H-M   'P 1'
#
loop_
_entity.id
_entity.type
_entity.pdbx_description
1 polymer ?
#
loop_
_entity_poly.entity_id
_entity_poly.type
_entity_poly.pdbx_seq_one_letter_code
_entity_poly.pdbx_strand_id
1 'polypeptide(L)'
;MTAGAAPGRPGNLTPEQEEKLRRLWQLIFQVCGVGQEQNGAGADSSSAAEKAQDAEAKKSKKSRMSLFSRKGRKESDAESTSGAPANAPVVLNLGKDGDDKYGQTKQFYDTLASQSPESIRDTIWSMVKHDHPDALVLRFLRARKWDVERALIMLVSTMHWRAQEMKVDEDIMRNGEAAALAAAKSTDPMTQKVSADFMTQIRKGISYVHGVDKQGRPLCFVNVRLHRQGEQTEESLERYTVYLIETCRMLLQPPVDTATIVFDMTNFSMANMDYAPVKFMIKCFEANYPECLGTVLVIRGWLDPVVANKVHFTNNAKEMEEFIPMKHIPKDLEGEEDWTYQYVEPVEGENDKLNDTETRDRLLAARQELYKEYEETTLEWIQNPEGDKASEIKARRNAIANKLREDYWNVDPYLRARSYYDRIGVLQPGGKLNWYPEPKVNGDAPAPAPGPQTSADDID
;
A
#
# COMPACT_ATOMS: atom_id res chain seq x y z
N MET A 1 17.06 -17.52 17.80
CA MET A 1 16.00 -18.36 17.21
C MET A 1 15.39 -17.55 16.09
N THR A 2 15.71 -17.85 14.82
CA THR A 2 14.97 -17.26 13.69
C THR A 2 13.54 -17.75 13.80
N ALA A 3 12.63 -16.90 14.26
CA ALA A 3 11.21 -17.20 14.24
C ALA A 3 10.84 -17.56 12.79
N GLY A 4 10.33 -18.77 12.57
CA GLY A 4 9.83 -19.17 11.26
C GLY A 4 8.76 -18.18 10.77
N ALA A 5 8.56 -18.09 9.45
CA ALA A 5 7.52 -17.24 8.89
C ALA A 5 6.17 -17.57 9.54
N ALA A 6 5.41 -16.57 9.97
CA ALA A 6 4.11 -16.80 10.60
C ALA A 6 3.10 -17.43 9.61
N PRO A 7 2.06 -18.15 10.09
CA PRO A 7 1.12 -18.86 9.21
C PRO A 7 0.50 -17.97 8.12
N GLY A 8 0.26 -18.56 6.95
CA GLY A 8 -0.38 -17.86 5.82
C GLY A 8 0.54 -16.85 5.12
N ARG A 9 1.86 -17.01 5.26
CA ARG A 9 2.91 -16.19 4.61
C ARG A 9 3.76 -17.07 3.67
N PRO A 10 4.53 -16.46 2.75
CA PRO A 10 5.46 -17.22 1.93
C PRO A 10 6.36 -18.12 2.78
N GLY A 11 6.48 -19.40 2.39
CA GLY A 11 7.24 -20.41 3.12
C GLY A 11 6.52 -21.04 4.32
N ASN A 12 5.29 -20.63 4.66
CA ASN A 12 4.47 -21.26 5.70
C ASN A 12 2.98 -21.28 5.32
N LEU A 13 2.67 -21.95 4.21
CA LEU A 13 1.32 -22.20 3.73
C LEU A 13 0.94 -23.67 3.92
N THR A 14 -0.31 -23.94 4.28
CA THR A 14 -0.88 -25.29 4.16
C THR A 14 -1.16 -25.62 2.68
N PRO A 15 -1.34 -26.89 2.31
CA PRO A 15 -1.72 -27.26 0.94
C PRO A 15 -2.98 -26.54 0.43
N GLU A 16 -4.01 -26.43 1.27
CA GLU A 16 -5.25 -25.71 0.95
C GLU A 16 -5.01 -24.21 0.73
N GLN A 17 -4.17 -23.60 1.56
CA GLN A 17 -3.78 -22.19 1.40
C GLN A 17 -3.00 -21.96 0.11
N GLU A 18 -2.11 -22.88 -0.25
CA GLU A 18 -1.35 -22.85 -1.49
C GLU A 18 -2.27 -22.97 -2.72
N GLU A 19 -3.27 -23.84 -2.67
CA GLU A 19 -4.30 -23.94 -3.72
C GLU A 19 -5.09 -22.64 -3.89
N LYS A 20 -5.51 -22.02 -2.78
CA LYS A 20 -6.22 -20.74 -2.82
C LYS A 20 -5.36 -19.59 -3.34
N LEU A 21 -4.05 -19.60 -3.04
CA LEU A 21 -3.10 -18.66 -3.63
C LEU A 21 -3.00 -18.85 -5.14
N ARG A 22 -2.89 -20.10 -5.64
CA ARG A 22 -2.93 -20.39 -7.08
C ARG A 22 -4.21 -19.86 -7.72
N ARG A 23 -5.36 -20.13 -7.10
CA ARG A 23 -6.66 -19.70 -7.61
C ARG A 23 -6.77 -18.17 -7.67
N LEU A 24 -6.28 -17.47 -6.65
CA LEU A 24 -6.29 -16.00 -6.68
C LEU A 24 -5.38 -15.44 -7.78
N TRP A 25 -4.17 -15.97 -7.95
CA TRP A 25 -3.30 -15.58 -9.08
C TRP A 25 -3.96 -15.83 -10.43
N GLN A 26 -4.66 -16.95 -10.59
CA GLN A 26 -5.41 -17.23 -11.82
C GLN A 26 -6.47 -16.14 -12.11
N LEU A 27 -7.23 -15.72 -11.10
CA LEU A 27 -8.22 -14.65 -11.27
C LEU A 27 -7.56 -13.28 -11.53
N ILE A 28 -6.45 -12.98 -10.86
CA ILE A 28 -5.67 -11.77 -11.11
C ILE A 28 -5.23 -11.73 -12.58
N PHE A 29 -4.69 -12.82 -13.11
CA PHE A 29 -4.26 -12.90 -14.51
C PHE A 29 -5.42 -12.76 -15.50
N GLN A 30 -6.61 -13.31 -15.18
CA GLN A 30 -7.80 -13.09 -16.00
C GLN A 30 -8.21 -11.61 -16.05
N VAL A 31 -8.23 -10.93 -14.90
CA VAL A 31 -8.51 -9.48 -14.82
C VAL A 31 -7.45 -8.67 -15.57
N CYS A 32 -6.20 -9.09 -15.51
CA CYS A 32 -5.05 -8.41 -16.12
C CYS A 32 -4.79 -8.78 -17.58
N GLY A 33 -5.59 -9.68 -18.18
CA GLY A 33 -5.37 -10.15 -19.56
C GLY A 33 -4.10 -11.00 -19.75
N VAL A 34 -3.45 -11.43 -18.68
CA VAL A 34 -2.18 -12.17 -18.72
C VAL A 34 -2.42 -13.60 -19.23
N GLY A 35 -1.62 -14.02 -20.22
CA GLY A 35 -1.72 -15.36 -20.82
C GLY A 35 -2.82 -15.52 -21.88
N GLN A 36 -3.53 -14.45 -22.25
CA GLN A 36 -4.57 -14.49 -23.29
C GLN A 36 -4.01 -14.37 -24.72
N GLU A 37 -2.71 -14.03 -24.87
CA GLU A 37 -2.04 -13.86 -26.18
C GLU A 37 -1.99 -15.15 -27.02
N GLN A 38 -2.15 -16.33 -26.42
CA GLN A 38 -2.15 -17.61 -27.14
C GLN A 38 -3.53 -18.05 -27.67
N ASN A 39 -4.63 -17.41 -27.27
CA ASN A 39 -5.98 -17.77 -27.73
C ASN A 39 -6.50 -16.91 -28.89
N GLY A 40 -5.70 -15.93 -29.36
CA GLY A 40 -6.06 -15.02 -30.46
C GLY A 40 -5.78 -15.53 -31.88
N ALA A 41 -5.28 -16.76 -32.03
CA ALA A 41 -5.05 -17.38 -33.33
C ALA A 41 -5.89 -18.66 -33.47
N GLY A 42 -7.14 -18.50 -33.89
CA GLY A 42 -7.97 -19.62 -34.35
C GLY A 42 -9.26 -19.86 -33.58
N ALA A 43 -10.22 -18.95 -33.75
CA ALA A 43 -11.64 -19.30 -33.61
C ALA A 43 -12.46 -18.38 -34.52
N ASP A 44 -12.31 -18.55 -35.84
CA ASP A 44 -13.34 -18.17 -36.80
C ASP A 44 -14.59 -18.99 -36.49
N SER A 45 -15.53 -18.43 -35.72
CA SER A 45 -16.86 -19.00 -35.60
C SER A 45 -17.72 -18.50 -36.76
N SER A 46 -17.56 -19.16 -37.90
CA SER A 46 -18.60 -19.22 -38.91
C SER A 46 -19.80 -20.01 -38.34
N SER A 47 -20.92 -19.34 -38.07
CA SER A 47 -22.21 -20.03 -38.00
C SER A 47 -23.31 -19.15 -38.58
N ALA A 48 -23.56 -19.40 -39.86
CA ALA A 48 -24.82 -19.37 -40.58
C ALA A 48 -25.87 -18.33 -40.13
N ALA A 49 -25.90 -17.22 -40.86
CA ALA A 49 -27.10 -16.41 -41.02
C ALA A 49 -28.09 -17.14 -41.94
N GLU A 50 -29.23 -17.57 -41.40
CA GLU A 50 -30.44 -17.78 -42.19
C GLU A 50 -31.43 -16.63 -41.99
N LYS A 51 -32.00 -16.23 -43.12
CA LYS A 51 -32.74 -15.02 -43.39
C LYS A 51 -34.08 -14.95 -42.68
N ALA A 52 -34.44 -13.76 -42.23
CA ALA A 52 -35.78 -13.21 -42.44
C ALA A 52 -35.68 -11.70 -42.72
N GLN A 53 -35.90 -11.33 -44.00
CA GLN A 53 -36.41 -10.02 -44.43
C GLN A 53 -37.86 -9.92 -43.91
N ASP A 54 -38.50 -8.78 -43.66
CA ASP A 54 -38.49 -7.49 -44.35
C ASP A 54 -39.31 -6.45 -43.56
N ALA A 55 -39.27 -5.20 -44.05
CA ALA A 55 -40.28 -4.12 -43.96
C ALA A 55 -40.21 -3.06 -42.82
N GLU A 56 -39.38 -2.05 -43.10
CA GLU A 56 -39.70 -0.60 -43.21
C GLU A 56 -40.73 0.13 -42.30
N ALA A 57 -40.17 1.10 -41.56
CA ALA A 57 -40.39 2.56 -41.65
C ALA A 57 -41.73 3.23 -41.22
N LYS A 58 -41.67 4.13 -40.20
CA LYS A 58 -41.75 5.62 -40.32
C LYS A 58 -42.10 6.38 -39.01
N LYS A 59 -41.23 7.34 -38.68
CA LYS A 59 -41.44 8.77 -38.31
C LYS A 59 -42.47 9.23 -37.24
N SER A 60 -41.90 9.77 -36.15
CA SER A 60 -42.01 11.15 -35.57
C SER A 60 -43.37 11.75 -35.15
N LYS A 61 -43.49 12.21 -33.88
CA LYS A 61 -43.37 13.63 -33.41
C LYS A 61 -43.95 13.89 -31.99
N LYS A 62 -43.14 14.58 -31.16
CA LYS A 62 -43.40 15.66 -30.16
C LYS A 62 -44.70 15.74 -29.34
N SER A 63 -44.57 16.00 -28.01
CA SER A 63 -45.20 17.14 -27.31
C SER A 63 -44.64 17.37 -25.88
N ARG A 64 -44.99 18.51 -25.27
CA ARG A 64 -44.34 19.35 -24.24
C ARG A 64 -44.64 19.01 -22.76
N MET A 65 -43.72 19.47 -21.90
CA MET A 65 -43.80 19.95 -20.51
C MET A 65 -45.16 20.04 -19.79
N SER A 66 -45.18 19.63 -18.52
CA SER A 66 -45.84 20.36 -17.41
C SER A 66 -45.24 19.98 -16.04
N LEU A 67 -45.29 20.94 -15.11
CA LEU A 67 -44.67 20.99 -13.78
C LEU A 67 -45.70 20.71 -12.64
N PHE A 68 -45.16 20.31 -11.47
CA PHE A 68 -45.69 20.35 -10.09
C PHE A 68 -46.90 19.49 -9.66
N SER A 69 -46.69 18.58 -8.69
CA SER A 69 -47.20 18.70 -7.29
C SER A 69 -47.11 17.39 -6.47
N ARG A 70 -46.21 17.42 -5.48
CA ARG A 70 -46.31 16.97 -4.07
C ARG A 70 -47.15 15.73 -3.64
N LYS A 71 -46.42 14.83 -2.96
CA LYS A 71 -46.63 14.30 -1.58
C LYS A 71 -47.16 12.87 -1.47
N GLY A 72 -46.33 11.99 -0.89
CA GLY A 72 -46.77 10.77 -0.22
C GLY A 72 -45.74 9.64 -0.26
N ARG A 73 -45.04 9.44 0.86
CA ARG A 73 -44.34 8.22 1.34
C ARG A 73 -43.79 7.27 0.27
N LYS A 74 -42.46 7.13 0.24
CA LYS A 74 -41.81 5.90 -0.23
C LYS A 74 -40.77 5.47 0.79
N GLU A 75 -41.05 4.33 1.42
CA GLU A 75 -40.00 3.42 1.90
C GLU A 75 -39.04 3.20 0.73
N SER A 76 -37.77 3.53 0.94
CA SER A 76 -36.71 3.14 0.04
C SER A 76 -36.20 1.78 0.51
N ASP A 77 -36.80 0.72 -0.02
CA ASP A 77 -36.07 -0.54 -0.20
C ASP A 77 -34.89 -0.22 -1.13
N ALA A 78 -33.70 -0.16 -0.54
CA ALA A 78 -32.46 -0.18 -1.29
C ALA A 78 -32.28 -1.61 -1.82
N GLU A 79 -32.69 -1.81 -3.06
CA GLU A 79 -32.47 -3.04 -3.82
C GLU A 79 -30.97 -3.17 -4.11
N SER A 80 -30.26 -3.87 -3.23
CA SER A 80 -28.87 -4.28 -3.39
C SER A 80 -28.79 -5.48 -4.33
N THR A 81 -28.88 -5.23 -5.62
CA THR A 81 -28.54 -6.21 -6.67
C THR A 81 -27.53 -5.59 -7.63
N SER A 82 -26.26 -5.59 -7.23
CA SER A 82 -25.14 -5.33 -8.14
C SER A 82 -24.98 -6.53 -9.09
N GLY A 83 -25.73 -6.56 -10.18
CA GLY A 83 -25.54 -7.53 -11.26
C GLY A 83 -24.21 -7.28 -11.96
N ALA A 84 -23.39 -8.33 -12.08
CA ALA A 84 -22.15 -8.28 -12.84
C ALA A 84 -22.43 -7.81 -14.29
N PRO A 85 -21.63 -6.90 -14.87
CA PRO A 85 -21.80 -6.50 -16.26
C PRO A 85 -21.57 -7.70 -17.19
N ALA A 86 -22.39 -7.83 -18.24
CA ALA A 86 -22.44 -9.01 -19.12
C ALA A 86 -21.12 -9.37 -19.83
N ASN A 87 -20.13 -8.45 -19.85
CA ASN A 87 -18.81 -8.62 -20.48
C ASN A 87 -17.65 -8.58 -19.46
N ALA A 88 -17.90 -8.82 -18.17
CA ALA A 88 -16.83 -8.84 -17.18
C ALA A 88 -15.83 -9.97 -17.48
N PRO A 89 -14.50 -9.71 -17.42
CA PRO A 89 -13.46 -10.72 -17.68
C PRO A 89 -13.47 -11.87 -16.66
N VAL A 90 -14.13 -11.68 -15.52
CA VAL A 90 -14.31 -12.68 -14.46
C VAL A 90 -15.75 -12.66 -13.97
N VAL A 91 -16.36 -13.83 -13.85
CA VAL A 91 -17.68 -14.03 -13.22
C VAL A 91 -17.45 -14.48 -11.77
N LEU A 92 -17.91 -13.67 -10.81
CA LEU A 92 -17.80 -13.98 -9.37
C LEU A 92 -19.12 -14.55 -8.85
N ASN A 93 -19.06 -15.63 -8.09
CA ASN A 93 -20.20 -16.26 -7.42
C ASN A 93 -20.28 -15.80 -5.95
N LEU A 94 -20.57 -14.52 -5.76
CA LEU A 94 -20.76 -13.95 -4.44
C LEU A 94 -22.09 -14.46 -3.86
N GLY A 95 -22.01 -15.31 -2.84
CA GLY A 95 -23.19 -15.66 -2.03
C GLY A 95 -23.81 -14.43 -1.38
N LYS A 96 -25.06 -14.54 -0.89
CA LYS A 96 -25.79 -13.43 -0.24
C LYS A 96 -25.15 -12.90 1.05
N ASP A 97 -24.21 -13.64 1.64
CA ASP A 97 -23.66 -13.38 2.97
C ASP A 97 -22.33 -12.62 2.95
N GLY A 98 -22.27 -11.50 2.23
CA GLY A 98 -21.10 -10.61 2.20
C GLY A 98 -21.38 -9.27 2.87
N ASP A 99 -20.67 -8.97 3.96
CA ASP A 99 -20.61 -7.62 4.51
C ASP A 99 -19.77 -6.74 3.55
N ASP A 100 -20.44 -5.99 2.67
CA ASP A 100 -19.82 -5.02 1.76
C ASP A 100 -19.87 -3.60 2.35
N LYS A 101 -19.43 -3.46 3.61
CA LYS A 101 -19.41 -2.21 4.39
C LYS A 101 -18.87 -1.00 3.62
N TYR A 102 -17.92 -1.21 2.72
CA TYR A 102 -17.23 -0.15 1.96
C TYR A 102 -17.65 -0.06 0.49
N GLY A 103 -18.61 -0.87 0.02
CA GLY A 103 -19.05 -0.87 -1.38
C GLY A 103 -17.98 -1.35 -2.37
N GLN A 104 -17.05 -2.20 -1.92
CA GLN A 104 -15.93 -2.72 -2.70
C GLN A 104 -16.41 -3.52 -3.91
N THR A 105 -17.55 -4.22 -3.82
CA THR A 105 -18.09 -5.00 -4.95
C THR A 105 -18.47 -4.09 -6.11
N LYS A 106 -19.11 -2.96 -5.81
CA LYS A 106 -19.44 -1.97 -6.83
C LYS A 106 -18.17 -1.36 -7.42
N GLN A 107 -17.24 -0.94 -6.57
CA GLN A 107 -15.97 -0.35 -7.00
C GLN A 107 -15.13 -1.31 -7.87
N PHE A 108 -15.17 -2.61 -7.56
CA PHE A 108 -14.56 -3.66 -8.36
C PHE A 108 -15.09 -3.64 -9.80
N TYR A 109 -16.41 -3.72 -9.97
CA TYR A 109 -17.01 -3.71 -11.31
C TYR A 109 -16.84 -2.37 -12.03
N ASP A 110 -16.93 -1.24 -11.31
CA ASP A 110 -16.65 0.09 -11.86
C ASP A 110 -15.20 0.19 -12.35
N THR A 111 -14.24 -0.43 -11.64
CA THR A 111 -12.83 -0.48 -12.05
C THR A 111 -12.63 -1.32 -13.31
N LEU A 112 -13.23 -2.53 -13.37
CA LEU A 112 -13.16 -3.37 -14.56
C LEU A 112 -13.81 -2.72 -15.79
N ALA A 113 -14.80 -1.86 -15.59
CA ALA A 113 -15.47 -1.14 -16.68
C ALA A 113 -14.70 0.12 -17.14
N SER A 114 -13.88 0.71 -16.29
CA SER A 114 -13.22 2.00 -16.54
C SER A 114 -11.73 1.91 -16.84
N GLN A 115 -11.06 0.81 -16.48
CA GLN A 115 -9.62 0.62 -16.67
C GLN A 115 -9.33 -0.55 -17.61
N SER A 116 -8.24 -0.46 -18.38
CA SER A 116 -7.78 -1.58 -19.20
C SER A 116 -7.13 -2.67 -18.32
N PRO A 117 -7.12 -3.93 -18.78
CA PRO A 117 -6.41 -5.01 -18.09
C PRO A 117 -4.94 -4.68 -17.80
N GLU A 118 -4.25 -4.01 -18.73
CA GLU A 118 -2.85 -3.60 -18.59
C GLU A 118 -2.69 -2.52 -17.51
N SER A 119 -3.58 -1.53 -17.46
CA SER A 119 -3.58 -0.51 -16.41
C SER A 119 -3.77 -1.12 -15.01
N ILE A 120 -4.65 -2.12 -14.90
CA ILE A 120 -4.87 -2.85 -13.63
C ILE A 120 -3.61 -3.64 -13.27
N ARG A 121 -3.01 -4.34 -14.24
CA ARG A 121 -1.75 -5.09 -14.10
C ARG A 121 -0.61 -4.20 -13.61
N ASP A 122 -0.39 -3.07 -14.25
CA ASP A 122 0.65 -2.10 -13.88
C ASP A 122 0.45 -1.57 -12.46
N THR A 123 -0.80 -1.28 -12.10
CA THR A 123 -1.12 -0.82 -10.74
C THR A 123 -0.82 -1.90 -9.70
N ILE A 124 -1.22 -3.17 -9.93
CA ILE A 124 -0.91 -4.29 -9.03
C ILE A 124 0.61 -4.43 -8.86
N TRP A 125 1.38 -4.40 -9.94
CA TRP A 125 2.83 -4.54 -9.88
C TRP A 125 3.52 -3.38 -9.19
N SER A 126 3.03 -2.15 -9.38
CA SER A 126 3.54 -0.97 -8.65
C SER A 126 3.41 -1.10 -7.13
N MET A 127 2.43 -1.88 -6.64
CA MET A 127 2.20 -2.11 -5.22
C MET A 127 3.20 -3.06 -4.56
N VAL A 128 3.79 -3.95 -5.37
CA VAL A 128 4.71 -4.98 -4.89
C VAL A 128 5.96 -4.31 -4.31
N LYS A 129 6.50 -3.27 -4.96
CA LYS A 129 7.73 -2.58 -4.51
C LYS A 129 8.83 -3.60 -4.20
N HIS A 130 9.31 -3.67 -2.95
CA HIS A 130 10.31 -4.64 -2.48
C HIS A 130 9.68 -5.86 -1.74
N ASP A 131 8.36 -5.90 -1.61
CA ASP A 131 7.66 -7.06 -1.05
C ASP A 131 7.79 -8.27 -1.99
N HIS A 132 7.62 -9.47 -1.42
CA HIS A 132 7.42 -10.67 -2.25
C HIS A 132 6.03 -10.59 -2.92
N PRO A 133 5.87 -10.88 -4.22
CA PRO A 133 4.55 -10.78 -4.88
C PRO A 133 3.47 -11.63 -4.19
N ASP A 134 3.77 -12.89 -3.84
CA ASP A 134 2.85 -13.70 -3.04
C ASP A 134 2.54 -13.10 -1.66
N ALA A 135 3.48 -12.39 -1.01
CA ALA A 135 3.20 -11.77 0.30
C ALA A 135 2.12 -10.68 0.17
N LEU A 136 2.15 -9.89 -0.90
CA LEU A 136 1.10 -8.91 -1.18
C LEU A 136 -0.25 -9.60 -1.35
N VAL A 137 -0.34 -10.61 -2.23
CA VAL A 137 -1.59 -11.33 -2.53
C VAL A 137 -2.12 -12.07 -1.30
N LEU A 138 -1.25 -12.69 -0.50
CA LEU A 138 -1.62 -13.40 0.73
C LEU A 138 -2.22 -12.48 1.79
N ARG A 139 -1.88 -11.18 1.83
CA ARG A 139 -2.53 -10.22 2.75
C ARG A 139 -4.05 -10.17 2.49
N PHE A 140 -4.46 -10.14 1.22
CA PHE A 140 -5.87 -10.09 0.84
C PHE A 140 -6.60 -11.41 1.15
N LEU A 141 -5.95 -12.55 0.91
CA LEU A 141 -6.51 -13.86 1.29
C LEU A 141 -6.73 -13.96 2.79
N ARG A 142 -5.73 -13.61 3.61
CA ARG A 142 -5.87 -13.63 5.07
C ARG A 142 -6.97 -12.68 5.54
N ALA A 143 -7.01 -11.45 5.00
CA ALA A 143 -8.03 -10.45 5.35
C ALA A 143 -9.46 -10.85 4.96
N ARG A 144 -9.63 -11.76 4.00
CA ARG A 144 -10.92 -12.29 3.58
C ARG A 144 -11.11 -13.75 3.98
N LYS A 145 -10.41 -14.21 5.03
CA LYS A 145 -10.55 -15.56 5.61
C LYS A 145 -10.44 -16.65 4.54
N TRP A 146 -9.52 -16.46 3.59
CA TRP A 146 -9.25 -17.36 2.48
C TRP A 146 -10.41 -17.52 1.49
N ASP A 147 -11.32 -16.55 1.42
CA ASP A 147 -12.31 -16.39 0.35
C ASP A 147 -11.64 -15.73 -0.87
N VAL A 148 -11.46 -16.50 -1.94
CA VAL A 148 -10.67 -16.09 -3.10
C VAL A 148 -11.34 -14.96 -3.89
N GLU A 149 -12.66 -15.03 -4.08
CA GLU A 149 -13.39 -14.02 -4.86
C GLU A 149 -13.44 -12.70 -4.10
N ARG A 150 -13.70 -12.73 -2.79
CA ARG A 150 -13.68 -11.53 -1.95
C ARG A 150 -12.27 -10.93 -1.82
N ALA A 151 -11.24 -11.77 -1.80
CA ALA A 151 -9.85 -11.30 -1.82
C ALA A 151 -9.53 -10.55 -3.12
N LEU A 152 -10.00 -11.06 -4.27
CA LEU A 152 -9.86 -10.37 -5.55
C LEU A 152 -10.59 -9.03 -5.57
N ILE A 153 -11.84 -8.99 -5.08
CA ILE A 153 -12.62 -7.73 -4.97
C ILE A 153 -11.84 -6.72 -4.16
N MET A 154 -11.42 -7.10 -2.95
CA MET A 154 -10.67 -6.20 -2.08
C MET A 154 -9.38 -5.71 -2.74
N LEU A 155 -8.62 -6.60 -3.39
CA LEU A 155 -7.37 -6.25 -4.09
C LEU A 155 -7.61 -5.15 -5.13
N VAL A 156 -8.53 -5.36 -6.08
CA VAL A 156 -8.77 -4.40 -7.16
C VAL A 156 -9.38 -3.10 -6.64
N SER A 157 -10.28 -3.15 -5.64
CA SER A 157 -10.80 -1.94 -4.99
C SER A 157 -9.69 -1.14 -4.29
N THR A 158 -8.78 -1.82 -3.58
CA THR A 158 -7.61 -1.18 -2.98
C THR A 158 -6.72 -0.53 -4.04
N MET A 159 -6.50 -1.19 -5.18
CA MET A 159 -5.74 -0.60 -6.29
C MET A 159 -6.40 0.67 -6.82
N HIS A 160 -7.71 0.65 -7.02
CA HIS A 160 -8.45 1.84 -7.45
C HIS A 160 -8.27 2.99 -6.45
N TRP A 161 -8.52 2.74 -5.16
CA TRP A 161 -8.34 3.74 -4.12
C TRP A 161 -6.91 4.30 -4.12
N ARG A 162 -5.91 3.43 -4.25
CA ARG A 162 -4.49 3.81 -4.21
C ARG A 162 -4.08 4.67 -5.40
N ALA A 163 -4.49 4.30 -6.61
CA ALA A 163 -4.08 4.96 -7.85
C ALA A 163 -4.94 6.17 -8.19
N GLN A 164 -6.26 6.10 -7.99
CA GLN A 164 -7.22 7.10 -8.48
C GLN A 164 -7.69 8.06 -7.39
N GLU A 165 -7.94 7.59 -6.17
CA GLU A 165 -8.44 8.43 -5.08
C GLU A 165 -7.30 9.11 -4.32
N MET A 166 -6.39 8.33 -3.71
CA MET A 166 -5.31 8.87 -2.88
C MET A 166 -4.03 9.19 -3.65
N LYS A 167 -3.86 8.66 -4.86
CA LYS A 167 -2.67 8.84 -5.70
C LYS A 167 -1.37 8.59 -4.94
N VAL A 168 -1.32 7.46 -4.24
CA VAL A 168 -0.28 7.18 -3.24
C VAL A 168 1.12 7.24 -3.84
N ASP A 169 1.35 6.59 -4.98
CA ASP A 169 2.69 6.55 -5.58
C ASP A 169 2.97 7.78 -6.44
N GLU A 170 2.01 8.25 -7.23
CA GLU A 170 2.19 9.38 -8.16
C GLU A 170 2.28 10.74 -7.47
N ASP A 171 1.65 10.88 -6.31
CA ASP A 171 1.58 12.14 -5.56
C ASP A 171 2.24 11.99 -4.18
N ILE A 172 1.60 11.27 -3.23
CA ILE A 172 2.04 11.30 -1.82
C ILE A 172 3.51 10.87 -1.66
N MET A 173 3.89 9.72 -2.21
CA MET A 173 5.24 9.17 -2.06
C MET A 173 6.25 9.79 -3.02
N ARG A 174 5.83 10.20 -4.22
CA ARG A 174 6.70 10.89 -5.18
C ARG A 174 7.09 12.29 -4.69
N ASN A 175 6.15 13.02 -4.11
CA ASN A 175 6.35 14.41 -3.67
C ASN A 175 6.95 14.46 -2.24
N GLY A 176 6.43 13.63 -1.33
CA GLY A 176 6.91 13.49 0.04
C GLY A 176 7.05 14.81 0.81
N GLU A 177 8.01 14.82 1.74
CA GLU A 177 8.21 15.94 2.67
C GLU A 177 8.79 17.18 2.00
N ALA A 178 9.72 17.02 1.05
CA ALA A 178 10.38 18.14 0.38
C ALA A 178 9.40 18.99 -0.44
N ALA A 179 8.50 18.35 -1.19
CA ALA A 179 7.48 19.07 -1.95
C ALA A 179 6.42 19.70 -1.02
N ALA A 180 6.02 19.02 0.06
CA ALA A 180 5.14 19.62 1.07
C ALA A 180 5.77 20.86 1.71
N LEU A 181 7.07 20.83 2.01
CA LEU A 181 7.82 21.99 2.51
C LEU A 181 7.80 23.17 1.52
N ALA A 182 8.02 22.90 0.23
CA ALA A 182 7.94 23.92 -0.81
C ALA A 182 6.51 24.46 -0.97
N ALA A 183 5.52 23.58 -1.04
CA ALA A 183 4.11 23.90 -1.22
C ALA A 183 3.49 24.63 -0.01
N ALA A 184 4.06 24.49 1.19
CA ALA A 184 3.68 25.29 2.36
C ALA A 184 3.98 26.81 2.19
N LYS A 185 4.71 27.20 1.14
CA LYS A 185 4.94 28.59 0.71
C LYS A 185 4.12 28.99 -0.51
N SER A 186 3.20 28.14 -0.96
CA SER A 186 2.34 28.40 -2.12
C SER A 186 1.48 29.65 -1.90
N THR A 187 1.19 30.37 -2.99
CA THR A 187 0.23 31.47 -2.99
C THR A 187 -1.22 30.99 -3.05
N ASP A 188 -1.46 29.72 -3.40
CA ASP A 188 -2.78 29.10 -3.31
C ASP A 188 -3.08 28.72 -1.84
N PRO A 189 -4.11 29.32 -1.20
CA PRO A 189 -4.34 29.13 0.24
C PRO A 189 -4.63 27.68 0.65
N MET A 190 -5.29 26.91 -0.21
CA MET A 190 -5.63 25.51 0.09
C MET A 190 -4.37 24.64 0.07
N THR A 191 -3.59 24.72 -1.01
CA THR A 191 -2.29 24.04 -1.14
C THR A 191 -1.35 24.41 -0.01
N GLN A 192 -1.29 25.71 0.32
CA GLN A 192 -0.48 26.21 1.42
C GLN A 192 -0.90 25.58 2.75
N LYS A 193 -2.20 25.59 3.09
CA LYS A 193 -2.71 25.05 4.36
C LYS A 193 -2.49 23.54 4.47
N VAL A 194 -2.88 22.77 3.46
CA VAL A 194 -2.74 21.29 3.45
C VAL A 194 -1.27 20.89 3.65
N SER A 195 -0.36 21.56 2.95
CA SER A 195 1.07 21.27 3.01
C SER A 195 1.72 21.75 4.31
N ALA A 196 1.35 22.92 4.81
CA ALA A 196 1.81 23.41 6.11
C ALA A 196 1.34 22.52 7.26
N ASP A 197 0.11 22.02 7.20
CA ASP A 197 -0.43 21.07 8.16
C ASP A 197 0.31 19.74 8.11
N PHE A 198 0.64 19.25 6.91
CA PHE A 198 1.39 18.00 6.72
C PHE A 198 2.76 18.12 7.39
N MET A 199 3.47 19.23 7.12
CA MET A 199 4.77 19.51 7.73
C MET A 199 4.67 19.75 9.24
N THR A 200 3.55 20.28 9.74
CA THR A 200 3.33 20.48 11.17
C THR A 200 3.21 19.15 11.90
N GLN A 201 2.50 18.17 11.33
CA GLN A 201 2.32 16.85 11.94
C GLN A 201 3.65 16.13 12.14
N ILE A 202 4.51 16.11 11.10
CA ILE A 202 5.82 15.46 11.18
C ILE A 202 6.77 16.21 12.11
N ARG A 203 6.88 17.55 12.00
CA ARG A 203 7.76 18.36 12.86
C ARG A 203 7.46 18.23 14.34
N LYS A 204 6.17 18.17 14.70
CA LYS A 204 5.72 17.98 16.09
C LYS A 204 6.06 16.58 16.61
N GLY A 205 6.29 15.60 15.74
CA GLY A 205 6.40 14.19 16.16
C GLY A 205 5.06 13.64 16.66
N ILE A 206 3.93 14.06 16.06
CA ILE A 206 2.61 13.49 16.38
C ILE A 206 2.66 11.98 16.20
N SER A 207 3.29 11.53 15.12
CA SER A 207 3.58 10.12 14.91
C SER A 207 4.95 9.94 14.28
N TYR A 208 5.69 8.91 14.68
CA TYR A 208 7.01 8.56 14.15
C TYR A 208 7.30 7.06 14.31
N VAL A 209 8.31 6.56 13.61
CA VAL A 209 8.77 5.17 13.67
C VAL A 209 10.15 5.12 14.31
N HIS A 210 10.36 4.29 15.34
CA HIS A 210 11.68 4.13 15.95
C HIS A 210 11.83 2.78 16.65
N GLY A 211 12.89 2.05 16.34
CA GLY A 211 13.14 0.72 16.90
C GLY A 211 12.15 -0.35 16.42
N VAL A 212 12.24 -1.52 17.05
CA VAL A 212 11.42 -2.70 16.72
C VAL A 212 10.90 -3.39 17.96
N ASP A 213 9.76 -4.07 17.84
CA ASP A 213 9.23 -4.93 18.90
C ASP A 213 10.00 -6.26 19.01
N LYS A 214 9.60 -7.12 19.96
CA LYS A 214 10.22 -8.44 20.16
C LYS A 214 10.08 -9.40 18.97
N GLN A 215 9.18 -9.11 18.02
CA GLN A 215 8.97 -9.85 16.78
C GLN A 215 9.68 -9.21 15.58
N GLY A 216 10.44 -8.12 15.79
CA GLY A 216 11.15 -7.40 14.74
C GLY A 216 10.26 -6.43 13.94
N ARG A 217 9.04 -6.15 14.41
CA ARG A 217 8.13 -5.21 13.73
C ARG A 217 8.53 -3.78 14.05
N PRO A 218 8.62 -2.89 13.06
CA PRO A 218 8.81 -1.45 13.31
C PRO A 218 7.77 -0.92 14.29
N LEU A 219 8.21 -0.09 15.24
CA LEU A 219 7.34 0.56 16.21
C LEU A 219 6.93 1.94 15.69
N CYS A 220 5.65 2.12 15.38
CA CYS A 220 5.06 3.40 15.04
C CYS A 220 4.41 4.02 16.29
N PHE A 221 5.07 4.99 16.89
CA PHE A 221 4.54 5.76 18.01
C PHE A 221 3.57 6.83 17.52
N VAL A 222 2.48 7.02 18.26
CA VAL A 222 1.47 8.06 18.05
C VAL A 222 1.25 8.79 19.38
N ASN A 223 1.77 10.01 19.49
CA ASN A 223 1.71 10.86 20.68
C ASN A 223 0.43 11.69 20.66
N VAL A 224 -0.65 11.14 21.22
CA VAL A 224 -1.99 11.74 21.08
C VAL A 224 -2.08 13.13 21.76
N ARG A 225 -1.29 13.37 22.81
CA ARG A 225 -1.18 14.69 23.47
C ARG A 225 -0.79 15.84 22.54
N LEU A 226 -0.13 15.54 21.42
CA LEU A 226 0.37 16.53 20.45
C LEU A 226 -0.66 16.85 19.36
N HIS A 227 -1.72 16.05 19.25
CA HIS A 227 -2.84 16.28 18.34
C HIS A 227 -3.87 17.21 18.98
N ARG A 228 -4.48 18.11 18.20
CA ARG A 228 -5.64 18.89 18.65
C ARG A 228 -6.67 18.97 17.53
N GLN A 229 -7.93 18.76 17.90
CA GLN A 229 -9.03 18.76 16.94
C GLN A 229 -9.11 20.09 16.19
N GLY A 230 -9.17 20.01 14.86
CA GLY A 230 -9.35 21.17 13.98
C GLY A 230 -8.09 22.02 13.72
N GLU A 231 -6.92 21.66 14.27
CA GLU A 231 -5.68 22.37 13.91
C GLU A 231 -5.25 22.07 12.47
N GLN A 232 -5.37 20.81 12.05
CA GLN A 232 -5.05 20.36 10.69
C GLN A 232 -6.33 20.07 9.89
N THR A 233 -6.27 20.24 8.57
CA THR A 233 -7.35 19.83 7.67
C THR A 233 -7.45 18.30 7.60
N GLU A 234 -8.66 17.78 7.36
CA GLU A 234 -8.88 16.33 7.19
C GLU A 234 -8.01 15.77 6.06
N GLU A 235 -7.97 16.44 4.90
CA GLU A 235 -7.12 16.03 3.79
C GLU A 235 -5.63 15.91 4.19
N SER A 236 -5.12 16.85 4.98
CA SER A 236 -3.73 16.80 5.44
C SER A 236 -3.48 15.64 6.41
N LEU A 237 -4.43 15.37 7.32
CA LEU A 237 -4.38 14.23 8.23
C LEU A 237 -4.39 12.90 7.47
N GLU A 238 -5.27 12.76 6.47
CA GLU A 238 -5.37 11.56 5.64
C GLU A 238 -4.10 11.32 4.82
N ARG A 239 -3.58 12.37 4.14
CA ARG A 239 -2.34 12.29 3.37
C ARG A 239 -1.13 11.96 4.24
N TYR A 240 -1.01 12.57 5.42
CA TYR A 240 0.07 12.24 6.37
C TYR A 240 -0.04 10.82 6.90
N THR A 241 -1.26 10.35 7.21
CA THR A 241 -1.50 8.96 7.65
C THR A 241 -1.03 7.96 6.58
N VAL A 242 -1.41 8.18 5.32
CA VAL A 242 -0.98 7.32 4.20
C VAL A 242 0.54 7.40 3.99
N TYR A 243 1.11 8.59 4.02
CA TYR A 243 2.56 8.80 3.94
C TYR A 243 3.30 7.99 5.01
N LEU A 244 2.83 8.04 6.27
CA LEU A 244 3.45 7.33 7.37
C LEU A 244 3.31 5.81 7.24
N ILE A 245 2.15 5.30 6.79
CA ILE A 245 1.96 3.87 6.53
C ILE A 245 2.94 3.38 5.46
N GLU A 246 3.03 4.09 4.33
CA GLU A 246 3.93 3.72 3.23
C GLU A 246 5.39 3.86 3.63
N THR A 247 5.75 4.90 4.39
CA THR A 247 7.10 5.07 4.92
C THR A 247 7.46 3.95 5.91
N CYS A 248 6.53 3.56 6.79
CA CYS A 248 6.72 2.42 7.69
C CYS A 248 6.90 1.10 6.93
N ARG A 249 6.21 0.91 5.79
CA ARG A 249 6.42 -0.26 4.92
C ARG A 249 7.84 -0.31 4.35
N MET A 250 8.47 0.83 4.07
CA MET A 250 9.89 0.89 3.65
C MET A 250 10.87 0.44 4.74
N LEU A 251 10.40 0.39 6.00
CA LEU A 251 11.18 -0.02 7.18
C LEU A 251 10.87 -1.46 7.61
N LEU A 252 10.11 -2.21 6.82
CA LEU A 252 9.90 -3.64 7.05
C LEU A 252 11.10 -4.45 6.54
N GLN A 253 11.44 -5.53 7.25
CA GLN A 253 12.47 -6.47 6.83
C GLN A 253 11.91 -7.89 6.86
N PRO A 254 11.99 -8.64 5.75
CA PRO A 254 11.58 -10.03 5.70
C PRO A 254 12.22 -10.86 6.82
N PRO A 255 11.48 -11.78 7.46
CA PRO A 255 10.12 -12.22 7.12
C PRO A 255 9.00 -11.35 7.73
N VAL A 256 9.31 -10.23 8.36
CA VAL A 256 8.35 -9.35 9.02
C VAL A 256 7.63 -8.49 7.97
N ASP A 257 6.29 -8.58 7.95
CA ASP A 257 5.41 -7.89 6.98
C ASP A 257 4.39 -6.95 7.64
N THR A 258 4.53 -6.73 8.94
CA THR A 258 3.61 -5.94 9.78
C THR A 258 4.35 -4.98 10.70
N ALA A 259 3.66 -3.92 11.12
CA ALA A 259 4.13 -2.96 12.11
C ALA A 259 3.38 -3.09 13.44
N THR A 260 3.97 -2.53 14.51
CA THR A 260 3.33 -2.36 15.81
C THR A 260 3.06 -0.89 16.04
N ILE A 261 1.81 -0.52 16.34
CA ILE A 261 1.43 0.87 16.65
C ILE A 261 1.37 1.04 18.15
N VAL A 262 1.99 2.10 18.66
CA VAL A 262 1.96 2.48 20.08
C VAL A 262 1.23 3.81 20.21
N PHE A 263 -0.04 3.76 20.62
CA PHE A 263 -0.82 4.95 20.97
C PHE A 263 -0.48 5.38 22.39
N ASP A 264 0.33 6.44 22.51
CA ASP A 264 0.64 7.06 23.78
C ASP A 264 -0.45 8.07 24.15
N MET A 265 -1.27 7.69 25.14
CA MET A 265 -2.33 8.54 25.70
C MET A 265 -1.86 9.30 26.95
N THR A 266 -0.56 9.27 27.28
CA THR A 266 -0.02 10.05 28.39
C THR A 266 -0.29 11.54 28.17
N ASN A 267 -0.90 12.19 29.16
CA ASN A 267 -1.36 13.58 29.10
C ASN A 267 -2.46 13.85 28.04
N PHE A 268 -3.19 12.83 27.61
CA PHE A 268 -4.40 13.00 26.79
C PHE A 268 -5.49 13.77 27.55
N SER A 269 -6.20 14.64 26.83
CA SER A 269 -7.38 15.36 27.29
C SER A 269 -8.46 15.38 26.22
N MET A 270 -9.67 15.81 26.56
CA MET A 270 -10.77 15.97 25.59
C MET A 270 -10.43 16.93 24.43
N ALA A 271 -9.48 17.85 24.60
CA ALA A 271 -9.02 18.73 23.52
C ALA A 271 -8.23 18.00 22.42
N ASN A 272 -7.69 16.82 22.74
CA ASN A 272 -6.96 15.96 21.80
C ASN A 272 -7.89 14.97 21.07
N MET A 273 -9.16 14.90 21.45
CA MET A 273 -10.10 13.90 20.96
C MET A 273 -10.58 14.25 19.56
N ASP A 274 -10.20 13.45 18.57
CA ASP A 274 -10.58 13.66 17.18
C ASP A 274 -10.91 12.34 16.49
N TYR A 275 -12.15 12.21 16.03
CA TYR A 275 -12.65 10.98 15.43
C TYR A 275 -12.36 10.87 13.93
N ALA A 276 -12.11 11.97 13.23
CA ALA A 276 -11.85 11.95 11.79
C ALA A 276 -10.59 11.12 11.45
N PRO A 277 -9.40 11.41 12.01
CA PRO A 277 -8.20 10.62 11.72
C PRO A 277 -8.33 9.16 12.21
N VAL A 278 -9.04 8.92 13.32
CA VAL A 278 -9.27 7.55 13.83
C VAL A 278 -10.12 6.73 12.87
N LYS A 279 -11.23 7.28 12.37
CA LYS A 279 -12.08 6.61 11.36
C LYS A 279 -11.31 6.34 10.08
N PHE A 280 -10.47 7.28 9.65
CA PHE A 280 -9.63 7.09 8.47
C PHE A 280 -8.58 5.99 8.68
N MET A 281 -7.91 5.93 9.84
CA MET A 281 -6.99 4.84 10.18
C MET A 281 -7.70 3.47 10.19
N ILE A 282 -8.92 3.39 10.74
CA ILE A 282 -9.73 2.17 10.69
C ILE A 282 -10.03 1.77 9.24
N LYS A 283 -10.50 2.71 8.41
CA LYS A 283 -10.73 2.47 6.98
C LYS A 283 -9.46 1.99 6.28
N CYS A 284 -8.31 2.60 6.58
CA CYS A 284 -7.02 2.18 6.04
C CYS A 284 -6.76 0.70 6.35
N PHE A 285 -6.81 0.27 7.61
CA PHE A 285 -6.47 -1.10 7.98
C PHE A 285 -7.55 -2.15 7.65
N GLU A 286 -8.83 -1.76 7.57
CA GLU A 286 -9.93 -2.68 7.21
C GLU A 286 -10.10 -2.87 5.68
N ALA A 287 -9.81 -1.84 4.89
CA ALA A 287 -10.14 -1.81 3.46
C ALA A 287 -8.94 -1.67 2.51
N ASN A 288 -7.88 -0.94 2.89
CA ASN A 288 -6.85 -0.47 1.93
C ASN A 288 -5.43 -0.95 2.23
N TYR A 289 -5.14 -1.33 3.48
CA TYR A 289 -3.87 -1.87 3.95
C TYR A 289 -4.13 -3.15 4.75
N PRO A 290 -4.76 -4.18 4.14
CA PRO A 290 -5.07 -5.42 4.84
C PRO A 290 -3.80 -6.05 5.39
N GLU A 291 -3.90 -6.55 6.62
CA GLU A 291 -2.86 -7.37 7.22
C GLU A 291 -1.47 -6.69 7.29
N CYS A 292 -1.43 -5.35 7.29
CA CYS A 292 -0.22 -4.54 7.57
C CYS A 292 -0.03 -4.28 9.07
N LEU A 293 -1.09 -4.45 9.87
CA LEU A 293 -1.09 -4.19 11.31
C LEU A 293 -0.93 -5.49 12.11
N GLY A 294 0.16 -5.57 12.87
CA GLY A 294 0.51 -6.72 13.69
C GLY A 294 -0.07 -6.62 15.10
N THR A 295 0.30 -5.55 15.82
CA THR A 295 -0.10 -5.31 17.22
C THR A 295 -0.40 -3.83 17.42
N VAL A 296 -1.40 -3.51 18.23
CA VAL A 296 -1.68 -2.14 18.70
C VAL A 296 -1.54 -2.13 20.21
N LEU A 297 -0.70 -1.25 20.73
CA LEU A 297 -0.58 -0.97 22.16
C LEU A 297 -1.22 0.39 22.44
N VAL A 298 -2.08 0.46 23.43
CA VAL A 298 -2.65 1.72 23.94
C VAL A 298 -2.13 1.91 25.36
N ILE A 299 -1.33 2.97 25.56
CA ILE A 299 -0.68 3.25 26.84
C ILE A 299 -1.51 4.25 27.62
N ARG A 300 -1.86 3.92 28.88
CA ARG A 300 -2.58 4.82 29.82
C ARG A 300 -3.87 5.38 29.25
N GLY A 301 -4.52 4.59 28.41
CA GLY A 301 -5.62 5.03 27.58
C GLY A 301 -6.83 4.13 27.64
N TRP A 302 -7.90 4.62 27.03
CA TRP A 302 -9.09 3.86 26.69
C TRP A 302 -9.24 3.89 25.16
N LEU A 303 -9.82 2.83 24.58
CA LEU A 303 -10.14 2.76 23.16
C LEU A 303 -11.56 2.19 23.04
N ASP A 304 -12.27 2.63 22.00
CA ASP A 304 -13.58 2.11 21.67
C ASP A 304 -13.51 0.57 21.43
N PRO A 305 -14.44 -0.23 21.98
CA PRO A 305 -14.45 -1.70 21.87
C PRO A 305 -14.43 -2.26 20.43
N VAL A 306 -14.72 -1.46 19.41
CA VAL A 306 -14.80 -1.91 18.02
C VAL A 306 -13.45 -2.41 17.45
N VAL A 307 -12.29 -2.04 18.03
CA VAL A 307 -10.95 -2.42 17.53
C VAL A 307 -10.32 -3.59 18.31
N ALA A 308 -11.09 -4.30 19.14
CA ALA A 308 -10.59 -5.12 20.25
C ALA A 308 -9.63 -6.28 19.93
N ASN A 309 -9.65 -6.90 18.74
CA ASN A 309 -8.94 -8.17 18.53
C ASN A 309 -7.41 -8.06 18.41
N LYS A 310 -6.86 -6.89 18.10
CA LYS A 310 -5.40 -6.65 17.97
C LYS A 310 -4.88 -5.56 18.92
N VAL A 311 -5.73 -5.08 19.84
CA VAL A 311 -5.44 -3.98 20.76
C VAL A 311 -5.12 -4.53 22.14
N HIS A 312 -3.98 -4.12 22.69
CA HIS A 312 -3.56 -4.41 24.05
C HIS A 312 -3.47 -3.10 24.82
N PHE A 313 -4.13 -3.06 25.98
CA PHE A 313 -4.04 -1.93 26.89
C PHE A 313 -2.87 -2.16 27.85
N THR A 314 -2.01 -1.16 27.98
CA THR A 314 -0.85 -1.19 28.87
C THR A 314 -0.85 0.09 29.72
N ASN A 315 -0.39 0.03 30.96
CA ASN A 315 -0.40 1.18 31.88
C ASN A 315 1.00 1.70 32.24
N ASN A 316 2.03 0.89 31.99
CA ASN A 316 3.42 1.13 32.39
C ASN A 316 4.39 0.36 31.48
N ALA A 317 5.68 0.67 31.56
CA ALA A 317 6.72 0.03 30.75
C ALA A 317 6.79 -1.49 30.95
N LYS A 318 6.49 -2.00 32.15
CA LYS A 318 6.55 -3.44 32.44
C LYS A 318 5.49 -4.24 31.67
N GLU A 319 4.28 -3.70 31.53
CA GLU A 319 3.24 -4.30 30.68
C GLU A 319 3.60 -4.19 29.19
N MET A 320 4.17 -3.06 28.77
CA MET A 320 4.69 -2.90 27.41
C MET A 320 5.84 -3.87 27.11
N GLU A 321 6.63 -4.21 28.12
CA GLU A 321 7.77 -5.12 27.98
C GLU A 321 7.36 -6.49 27.45
N GLU A 322 6.12 -6.93 27.64
CA GLU A 322 5.59 -8.16 27.04
C GLU A 322 5.73 -8.18 25.51
N PHE A 323 5.66 -7.00 24.87
CA PHE A 323 5.67 -6.82 23.42
C PHE A 323 6.96 -6.17 22.91
N ILE A 324 7.49 -5.18 23.64
CA ILE A 324 8.62 -4.35 23.22
C ILE A 324 9.81 -4.60 24.16
N PRO A 325 11.05 -4.79 23.69
CA PRO A 325 12.20 -4.84 24.59
C PRO A 325 12.31 -3.55 25.43
N MET A 326 12.61 -3.63 26.73
CA MET A 326 12.70 -2.45 27.60
C MET A 326 13.63 -1.35 27.05
N LYS A 327 14.77 -1.77 26.47
CA LYS A 327 15.73 -0.92 25.76
C LYS A 327 15.22 -0.18 24.53
N HIS A 328 14.05 -0.54 23.97
CA HIS A 328 13.40 0.13 22.85
C HIS A 328 12.15 0.91 23.29
N ILE A 329 11.81 0.90 24.58
CA ILE A 329 10.72 1.71 25.15
C ILE A 329 11.30 3.08 25.54
N PRO A 330 10.77 4.20 25.02
CA PRO A 330 11.21 5.54 25.40
C PRO A 330 11.22 5.80 26.90
N LYS A 331 12.19 6.58 27.39
CA LYS A 331 12.28 6.98 28.80
C LYS A 331 11.05 7.74 29.31
N ASP A 332 10.38 8.53 28.46
CA ASP A 332 9.12 9.22 28.83
C ASP A 332 7.95 8.25 29.03
N LEU A 333 8.09 7.01 28.57
CA LEU A 333 7.20 5.87 28.81
C LEU A 333 7.77 4.88 29.83
N GLU A 334 8.72 5.31 30.66
CA GLU A 334 9.37 4.54 31.75
C GLU A 334 10.29 3.39 31.27
N GLY A 335 10.70 3.41 30.00
CA GLY A 335 11.67 2.46 29.45
C GLY A 335 13.13 2.90 29.55
N GLU A 336 13.99 2.22 28.79
CA GLU A 336 15.45 2.43 28.80
C GLU A 336 15.96 3.19 27.55
N GLU A 337 15.14 3.39 26.53
CA GLU A 337 15.53 4.05 25.28
C GLU A 337 15.76 5.55 25.51
N ASP A 338 17.02 5.98 25.41
CA ASP A 338 17.46 7.37 25.58
C ASP A 338 17.47 8.12 24.25
N TRP A 339 16.30 8.17 23.62
CA TRP A 339 16.11 8.82 22.34
C TRP A 339 14.88 9.70 22.37
N THR A 340 14.93 10.83 21.67
CA THR A 340 13.79 11.75 21.52
C THR A 340 13.68 12.14 20.07
N TYR A 341 12.44 12.13 19.57
CA TYR A 341 12.15 12.54 18.20
C TYR A 341 12.59 13.99 17.95
N GLN A 342 13.44 14.18 16.96
CA GLN A 342 13.88 15.48 16.48
C GLN A 342 13.83 15.48 14.95
N TYR A 343 12.90 16.23 14.39
CA TYR A 343 12.74 16.28 12.94
C TYR A 343 13.94 16.93 12.26
N VAL A 344 14.41 16.30 11.18
CA VAL A 344 15.44 16.84 10.29
C VAL A 344 14.79 17.27 8.99
N GLU A 345 14.92 18.55 8.64
CA GLU A 345 14.34 19.12 7.42
C GLU A 345 14.92 18.49 6.14
N PRO A 346 14.12 18.43 5.05
CA PRO A 346 14.61 18.16 3.71
C PRO A 346 15.82 19.02 3.35
N VAL A 347 16.82 18.42 2.71
CA VAL A 347 18.00 19.15 2.22
C VAL A 347 17.90 19.43 0.71
N GLU A 348 18.47 20.55 0.28
CA GLU A 348 18.50 20.92 -1.14
C GLU A 348 19.19 19.83 -1.96
N GLY A 349 18.61 19.48 -3.11
CA GLY A 349 19.13 18.45 -4.01
C GLY A 349 18.88 16.99 -3.61
N GLU A 350 18.30 16.70 -2.43
CA GLU A 350 18.12 15.32 -1.96
C GLU A 350 17.23 14.45 -2.88
N ASN A 351 16.41 15.10 -3.71
CA ASN A 351 15.44 14.48 -4.61
C ASN A 351 15.76 14.70 -6.10
N ASP A 352 16.97 15.16 -6.45
CA ASP A 352 17.31 15.49 -7.86
C ASP A 352 17.14 14.30 -8.80
N LYS A 353 17.35 13.07 -8.31
CA LYS A 353 17.13 11.84 -9.07
C LYS A 353 15.68 11.64 -9.53
N LEU A 354 14.69 12.27 -8.89
CA LEU A 354 13.29 12.19 -9.35
C LEU A 354 13.06 12.88 -10.70
N ASN A 355 13.97 13.76 -11.12
CA ASN A 355 13.95 14.45 -12.40
C ASN A 355 14.64 13.65 -13.52
N ASP A 356 15.43 12.63 -13.19
CA ASP A 356 16.06 11.74 -14.16
C ASP A 356 15.06 10.69 -14.64
N THR A 357 14.20 11.10 -15.58
CA THR A 357 13.15 10.25 -16.15
C THR A 357 13.71 9.20 -17.10
N GLU A 358 14.81 9.49 -17.79
CA GLU A 358 15.43 8.55 -18.73
C GLU A 358 15.98 7.32 -17.99
N THR A 359 16.74 7.53 -16.91
CA THR A 359 17.23 6.41 -16.09
C THR A 359 16.08 5.67 -15.42
N ARG A 360 15.08 6.40 -14.91
CA ARG A 360 13.88 5.80 -14.31
C ARG A 360 13.19 4.86 -15.31
N ASP A 361 12.90 5.33 -16.51
CA ASP A 361 12.13 4.59 -17.50
C ASP A 361 12.91 3.37 -18.00
N ARG A 362 14.24 3.50 -18.16
CA ARG A 362 15.12 2.36 -18.45
C ARG A 362 15.10 1.29 -17.35
N LEU A 363 15.19 1.70 -16.08
CA LEU A 363 15.16 0.78 -14.94
C LEU A 363 13.79 0.11 -14.79
N LEU A 364 12.71 0.87 -14.97
CA LEU A 364 11.36 0.34 -14.96
C LEU A 364 11.15 -0.66 -16.09
N ALA A 365 11.64 -0.39 -17.30
CA ALA A 365 11.58 -1.34 -18.42
C ALA A 365 12.31 -2.65 -18.11
N ALA A 366 13.52 -2.59 -17.51
CA ALA A 366 14.24 -3.78 -17.07
C ALA A 366 13.46 -4.55 -15.98
N ARG A 367 12.79 -3.84 -15.08
CA ARG A 367 11.95 -4.43 -14.04
C ARG A 367 10.69 -5.09 -14.59
N GLN A 368 10.11 -4.57 -15.67
CA GLN A 368 8.95 -5.18 -16.35
C GLN A 368 9.28 -6.58 -16.88
N GLU A 369 10.52 -6.83 -17.33
CA GLU A 369 10.94 -8.17 -17.73
C GLU A 369 10.93 -9.17 -16.55
N LEU A 370 11.29 -8.72 -15.33
CA LEU A 370 11.19 -9.55 -14.13
C LEU A 370 9.73 -9.84 -13.74
N TYR A 371 8.81 -8.87 -13.95
CA TYR A 371 7.38 -9.12 -13.76
C TYR A 371 6.88 -10.19 -14.73
N LYS A 372 7.25 -10.08 -16.02
CA LYS A 372 6.92 -11.08 -17.03
C LYS A 372 7.47 -12.47 -16.67
N GLU A 373 8.74 -12.56 -16.27
CA GLU A 373 9.36 -13.83 -15.83
C GLU A 373 8.58 -14.45 -14.65
N TYR A 374 8.16 -13.63 -13.69
CA TYR A 374 7.38 -14.09 -12.54
C TYR A 374 5.98 -14.56 -12.94
N GLU A 375 5.30 -13.84 -13.84
CA GLU A 375 3.97 -14.22 -14.34
C GLU A 375 4.00 -15.52 -15.11
N GLU A 376 4.92 -15.67 -16.06
CA GLU A 376 5.11 -16.89 -16.84
C GLU A 376 5.37 -18.09 -15.92
N THR A 377 6.28 -17.92 -14.95
CA THR A 377 6.58 -18.96 -13.97
C THR A 377 5.38 -19.25 -13.04
N THR A 378 4.55 -18.25 -12.75
CA THR A 378 3.32 -18.43 -11.96
C THR A 378 2.23 -19.16 -12.75
N LEU A 379 2.08 -18.87 -14.05
CA LEU A 379 1.20 -19.63 -14.94
C LEU A 379 1.63 -21.09 -15.04
N GLU A 380 2.94 -21.36 -15.16
CA GLU A 380 3.46 -22.72 -15.15
C GLU A 380 3.15 -23.45 -13.83
N TRP A 381 3.30 -22.75 -12.69
CA TRP A 381 2.96 -23.30 -11.39
C TRP A 381 1.47 -23.62 -11.23
N ILE A 382 0.59 -22.78 -11.77
CA ILE A 382 -0.86 -23.01 -11.79
C ILE A 382 -1.18 -24.29 -12.60
N GLN A 383 -0.49 -24.50 -13.73
CA GLN A 383 -0.68 -25.68 -14.58
C GLN A 383 -0.04 -26.96 -14.02
N ASN A 384 0.98 -26.83 -13.16
CA ASN A 384 1.75 -27.94 -12.60
C ASN A 384 1.75 -27.84 -11.05
N PRO A 385 0.61 -28.08 -10.38
CA PRO A 385 0.44 -27.79 -8.96
C PRO A 385 1.15 -28.77 -8.01
N GLU A 386 1.53 -29.96 -8.49
CA GLU A 386 2.05 -31.06 -7.67
C GLU A 386 3.31 -31.72 -8.28
N GLY A 387 4.03 -32.50 -7.45
CA GLY A 387 5.22 -33.25 -7.84
C GLY A 387 6.53 -32.45 -7.81
N ASP A 388 7.63 -33.10 -8.23
CA ASP A 388 8.98 -32.52 -8.20
C ASP A 388 9.08 -31.24 -9.05
N LYS A 389 8.42 -31.26 -10.22
CA LYS A 389 8.32 -30.09 -11.10
C LYS A 389 7.70 -28.88 -10.40
N ALA A 390 6.66 -29.06 -9.59
CA ALA A 390 6.04 -27.96 -8.83
C ALA A 390 7.02 -27.34 -7.82
N SER A 391 7.87 -28.15 -7.20
CA SER A 391 8.88 -27.68 -6.24
C SER A 391 9.96 -26.85 -6.93
N GLU A 392 10.42 -27.28 -8.12
CA GLU A 392 11.37 -26.52 -8.94
C GLU A 392 10.80 -25.19 -9.42
N ILE A 393 9.53 -25.18 -9.88
CA ILE A 393 8.86 -23.96 -10.30
C ILE A 393 8.73 -22.99 -9.10
N LYS A 394 8.32 -23.47 -7.92
CA LYS A 394 8.25 -22.64 -6.70
C LYS A 394 9.60 -22.04 -6.33
N ALA A 395 10.69 -22.81 -6.43
CA ALA A 395 12.04 -22.31 -6.18
C ALA A 395 12.41 -21.19 -7.16
N ARG A 396 12.09 -21.35 -8.46
CA ARG A 396 12.28 -20.29 -9.47
C ARG A 396 11.44 -19.05 -9.19
N ARG A 397 10.15 -19.18 -8.85
CA ARG A 397 9.30 -18.04 -8.45
C ARG A 397 9.91 -17.26 -7.31
N ASN A 398 10.40 -17.95 -6.27
CA ASN A 398 11.04 -17.31 -5.12
C ASN A 398 12.36 -16.63 -5.52
N ALA A 399 13.15 -17.22 -6.41
CA ALA A 399 14.37 -16.58 -6.92
C ALA A 399 14.06 -15.28 -7.67
N ILE A 400 13.03 -15.27 -8.51
CA ILE A 400 12.58 -14.07 -9.24
C ILE A 400 12.05 -13.02 -8.26
N ALA A 401 11.26 -13.43 -7.25
CA ALA A 401 10.79 -12.51 -6.20
C ALA A 401 11.94 -11.86 -5.41
N ASN A 402 13.03 -12.59 -5.17
CA ASN A 402 14.23 -12.03 -4.54
C ASN A 402 14.94 -11.03 -5.47
N LYS A 403 15.07 -11.32 -6.77
CA LYS A 403 15.59 -10.36 -7.76
C LYS A 403 14.73 -9.08 -7.77
N LEU A 404 13.40 -9.22 -7.80
CA LEU A 404 12.47 -8.09 -7.74
C LEU A 404 12.65 -7.25 -6.48
N ARG A 405 12.86 -7.89 -5.32
CA ARG A 405 13.14 -7.18 -4.06
C ARG A 405 14.43 -6.37 -4.12
N GLU A 406 15.52 -6.99 -4.56
CA GLU A 406 16.82 -6.34 -4.64
C GLU A 406 16.81 -5.20 -5.66
N ASP A 407 16.22 -5.45 -6.84
CA ASP A 407 16.13 -4.48 -7.92
C ASP A 407 15.33 -3.22 -7.53
N TYR A 408 14.30 -3.35 -6.69
CA TYR A 408 13.46 -2.22 -6.31
C TYR A 408 14.28 -1.06 -5.73
N TRP A 409 15.33 -1.37 -4.96
CA TRP A 409 16.17 -0.36 -4.33
C TRP A 409 17.07 0.40 -5.31
N ASN A 410 17.27 -0.12 -6.53
CA ASN A 410 17.91 0.62 -7.61
C ASN A 410 16.96 1.64 -8.23
N VAL A 411 15.65 1.35 -8.24
CA VAL A 411 14.61 2.20 -8.84
C VAL A 411 14.06 3.23 -7.83
N ASP A 412 14.00 2.90 -6.53
CA ASP A 412 13.45 3.75 -5.45
C ASP A 412 13.93 5.22 -5.51
N PRO A 413 15.23 5.53 -5.74
CA PRO A 413 15.71 6.91 -5.83
C PRO A 413 15.05 7.76 -6.92
N TYR A 414 14.44 7.13 -7.93
CA TYR A 414 13.79 7.78 -9.07
C TYR A 414 12.26 7.82 -8.96
N LEU A 415 11.69 7.11 -7.96
CA LEU A 415 10.24 6.98 -7.77
C LEU A 415 9.71 7.75 -6.56
N ARG A 416 10.48 7.77 -5.47
CA ARG A 416 10.04 8.25 -4.15
C ARG A 416 10.94 9.37 -3.63
N ALA A 417 10.33 10.41 -3.07
CA ALA A 417 11.07 11.44 -2.35
C ALA A 417 11.72 10.89 -1.06
N ARG A 418 12.88 11.44 -0.69
CA ARG A 418 13.59 11.09 0.54
C ARG A 418 12.76 11.50 1.76
N SER A 419 12.63 10.55 2.69
CA SER A 419 11.93 10.73 3.95
C SER A 419 12.89 11.18 5.04
N TYR A 420 12.33 11.56 6.18
CA TYR A 420 13.07 11.72 7.44
C TYR A 420 14.02 10.54 7.72
N TYR A 421 13.58 9.31 7.50
CA TYR A 421 14.38 8.10 7.78
C TYR A 421 15.56 7.91 6.84
N ASP A 422 15.45 8.40 5.60
CA ASP A 422 16.59 8.46 4.68
C ASP A 422 17.64 9.46 5.22
N ARG A 423 17.20 10.64 5.66
CA ARG A 423 18.09 11.71 6.15
C ARG A 423 18.82 11.36 7.44
N ILE A 424 18.13 10.74 8.40
CA ILE A 424 18.75 10.32 9.67
C ILE A 424 19.56 9.03 9.54
N GLY A 425 19.58 8.39 8.36
CA GLY A 425 20.38 7.19 8.10
C GLY A 425 19.76 5.90 8.65
N VAL A 426 18.48 5.92 9.02
CA VAL A 426 17.72 4.73 9.41
C VAL A 426 17.43 3.86 8.19
N LEU A 427 16.96 4.47 7.11
CA LEU A 427 16.82 3.81 5.80
C LEU A 427 18.05 4.15 4.95
N GLN A 428 18.87 3.15 4.68
CA GLN A 428 20.12 3.29 3.93
C GLN A 428 19.98 2.76 2.50
N PRO A 429 20.91 3.12 1.58
CA PRO A 429 20.93 2.59 0.22
C PRO A 429 20.84 1.05 0.18
N GLY A 430 20.07 0.52 -0.78
CA GLY A 430 19.81 -0.91 -0.89
C GLY A 430 18.77 -1.45 0.11
N GLY A 431 18.03 -0.57 0.80
CA GLY A 431 16.98 -0.98 1.75
C GLY A 431 17.50 -1.51 3.07
N LYS A 432 18.78 -1.26 3.38
CA LYS A 432 19.39 -1.64 4.64
C LYS A 432 18.85 -0.75 5.75
N LEU A 433 18.55 -1.34 6.90
CA LEU A 433 18.08 -0.59 8.06
C LEU A 433 19.16 -0.49 9.13
N ASN A 434 19.32 0.71 9.66
CA ASN A 434 20.09 0.97 10.86
C ASN A 434 19.24 1.78 11.84
N TRP A 435 18.52 1.12 12.75
CA TRP A 435 17.64 1.79 13.71
C TRP A 435 18.37 2.77 14.65
N TYR A 436 19.68 2.59 14.82
CA TYR A 436 20.53 3.35 15.74
C TYR A 436 21.79 3.83 15.02
N PRO A 437 21.66 4.75 14.04
CA PRO A 437 22.81 5.30 13.35
C PRO A 437 23.66 6.12 14.32
N GLU A 438 24.97 5.98 14.22
CA GLU A 438 25.88 6.80 15.02
C GLU A 438 25.64 8.28 14.70
N PRO A 439 25.64 9.17 15.70
CA PRO A 439 25.53 10.60 15.45
C PRO A 439 26.64 10.99 14.49
N LYS A 440 26.28 11.53 13.31
CA LYS A 440 27.28 12.09 12.39
C LYS A 440 28.04 13.16 13.16
N VAL A 441 29.29 12.88 13.50
CA VAL A 441 30.21 13.90 14.01
C VAL A 441 30.25 14.97 12.93
N ASN A 442 29.79 16.19 13.24
CA ASN A 442 29.90 17.34 12.33
C ASN A 442 31.36 17.45 11.87
N GLY A 443 31.68 17.04 10.64
CA GLY A 443 33.09 16.90 10.28
C GLY A 443 33.44 16.51 8.85
N ASP A 444 32.63 15.74 8.10
CA ASP A 444 33.03 15.34 6.75
C ASP A 444 32.04 15.83 5.70
N ALA A 445 32.46 16.88 4.97
CA ALA A 445 31.91 17.21 3.66
C ALA A 445 31.97 15.95 2.76
N PRO A 446 31.03 15.78 1.81
CA PRO A 446 31.09 14.67 0.88
C PRO A 446 32.46 14.64 0.21
N ALA A 447 33.12 13.48 0.26
CA ALA A 447 34.39 13.28 -0.43
C ALA A 447 34.22 13.72 -1.89
N PRO A 448 35.11 14.58 -2.42
CA PRO A 448 35.00 15.02 -3.80
C PRO A 448 35.06 13.79 -4.70
N ALA A 449 34.18 13.77 -5.71
CA ALA A 449 34.17 12.74 -6.73
C ALA A 449 35.61 12.54 -7.26
N PRO A 450 36.06 11.30 -7.49
CA PRO A 450 37.38 11.07 -8.07
C PRO A 450 37.46 11.83 -9.39
N GLY A 451 38.34 12.84 -9.43
CA GLY A 451 38.60 13.60 -10.63
C GLY A 451 39.07 12.68 -11.76
N PRO A 452 38.81 13.03 -13.03
CA PRO A 452 39.23 12.21 -14.15
C PRO A 452 40.73 11.95 -14.07
N GLN A 453 41.12 10.67 -14.05
CA GLN A 453 42.51 10.27 -14.22
C GLN A 453 42.94 10.66 -15.63
N THR A 454 43.68 11.76 -15.76
CA THR A 454 44.44 12.03 -16.98
C THR A 454 45.63 11.07 -17.00
N SER A 455 45.60 10.10 -17.89
CA SER A 455 46.77 9.28 -18.23
C SER A 455 47.88 10.20 -18.75
N ALA A 456 49.13 9.92 -18.40
CA ALA A 456 50.29 10.71 -18.79
C ALA A 456 50.74 10.49 -20.25
N ASP A 457 49.89 9.89 -21.09
CA ASP A 457 50.23 9.49 -22.47
C ASP A 457 49.49 10.28 -23.57
N ASP A 458 48.76 11.34 -23.23
CA ASP A 458 48.15 12.24 -24.23
C ASP A 458 48.88 13.59 -24.27
N ILE A 459 50.11 13.59 -24.79
CA ILE A 459 50.77 14.77 -25.37
C ILE A 459 51.40 14.33 -26.70
N ASP A 460 50.80 14.76 -27.80
CA ASP A 460 51.46 15.01 -29.08
C ASP A 460 51.13 16.45 -29.52
#